data_AF-A0A1V5MU66-F1
#
_entry.id   AF-A0A1V5MU66-F1
#
_cell.length_a   1.000
_cell.length_b   1.000
_cell.length_c   1.000
_cell.angle_alpha   90.00
_cell.angle_beta   90.00
_cell.angle_gamma   90.00
#
_symmetry.space_group_name_H-M   'P 1'
#
loop_
_entity.id
_entity.type
_entity.pdbx_description
1 polymer ?
#
loop_
_entity_poly.entity_id
_entity_poly.type
_entity_poly.pdbx_seq_one_letter_code
_entity_poly.pdbx_strand_id
1 'polypeptide(L)'
;MGNSDGYITTEVSQTTATQTVEFLDTGTELNFRPFVMADGYIRMDLFTKDSDGGVEVKDTFTLPSESTAEVTSNVLVKDGHTIVIGGLFRERTSLTRSQVPVLGNLPVVGPLFRDTIDDSGKEEVIFMITPHIVQDNVDYAMADQVKMEIQQKMMGYREGLLCYGRDRLSSAHYQCALQNQEKGKMKAALWDATLASHMNPNFLDAVQLKEELQGKALYEEQYGPMNQFMRNLLERQGAAAPRQ
;
A
#
# COMPACT_ATOMS: atom_id res chain seq x y z
N MET A 1 10.78 7.30 -9.51
CA MET A 1 11.64 6.88 -8.37
C MET A 1 12.89 6.29 -8.99
N GLY A 2 14.08 6.56 -8.46
CA GLY A 2 15.31 6.10 -9.09
C GLY A 2 16.53 6.17 -8.17
N ASN A 3 17.58 5.51 -8.61
CA ASN A 3 18.92 5.49 -8.04
C ASN A 3 19.87 6.31 -8.93
N SER A 4 20.90 6.89 -8.33
CA SER A 4 21.92 7.67 -9.03
C SER A 4 23.28 7.10 -8.66
N ASP A 5 23.91 6.40 -9.59
CA ASP A 5 25.18 5.71 -9.38
C ASP A 5 26.33 6.52 -9.98
N GLY A 6 27.32 6.88 -9.17
CA GLY A 6 28.49 7.63 -9.62
C GLY A 6 29.52 6.74 -10.32
N TYR A 7 30.03 7.19 -11.47
CA TYR A 7 31.14 6.57 -12.19
C TYR A 7 32.22 7.59 -12.58
N ILE A 8 33.44 7.11 -12.83
CA ILE A 8 34.58 7.97 -13.17
C ILE A 8 34.89 7.84 -14.66
N THR A 9 34.82 8.96 -15.38
CA THR A 9 35.31 9.08 -16.75
C THR A 9 36.73 9.63 -16.72
N THR A 10 37.67 8.93 -17.36
CA THR A 10 39.05 9.43 -17.51
C THR A 10 39.28 9.88 -18.94
N GLU A 11 39.48 11.18 -19.13
CA GLU A 11 39.86 11.75 -20.43
C GLU A 11 41.38 11.93 -20.45
N VAL A 12 42.05 11.32 -21.43
CA VAL A 12 43.51 11.37 -21.57
C VAL A 12 43.87 12.27 -22.76
N SER A 13 44.50 13.41 -22.48
CA SER A 13 45.09 14.29 -23.51
C SER A 13 46.60 14.34 -23.33
N GLN A 14 47.36 13.80 -24.31
CA GLN A 14 48.82 13.76 -24.55
C GLN A 14 49.83 13.78 -23.37
N THR A 15 49.65 14.60 -22.33
CA THR A 15 50.49 14.71 -21.13
C THR A 15 49.71 14.84 -19.81
N THR A 16 48.38 14.77 -19.82
CA THR A 16 47.52 14.95 -18.63
C THR A 16 46.31 14.02 -18.70
N ALA A 17 46.02 13.33 -17.60
CA ALA A 17 44.80 12.55 -17.42
C ALA A 17 43.88 13.32 -16.45
N THR A 18 42.70 13.71 -16.93
CA THR A 18 41.66 14.35 -16.11
C THR A 18 40.60 13.32 -15.79
N GLN A 19 40.29 13.16 -14.50
CA GLN A 19 39.20 12.29 -14.03
C GLN A 19 38.00 13.15 -13.63
N THR A 20 36.86 12.87 -14.22
CA THR A 20 35.58 13.53 -13.92
C THR A 20 34.62 12.50 -13.36
N VAL A 21 33.89 12.86 -12.31
CA VAL A 21 32.81 12.02 -11.76
C VAL A 21 31.52 12.38 -12.49
N GLU A 22 30.90 11.38 -13.09
CA GLU A 22 29.58 11.46 -13.73
C GLU A 22 28.58 10.57 -12.98
N PHE A 23 27.29 10.84 -13.14
CA PHE A 23 26.22 10.10 -12.47
C PHE A 23 25.35 9.41 -13.52
N LEU A 24 25.04 8.14 -13.28
CA LEU A 24 24.06 7.37 -14.04
C LEU A 24 22.76 7.34 -13.24
N ASP A 25 21.74 8.03 -13.76
CA ASP A 25 20.42 8.06 -13.15
C ASP A 25 19.54 6.95 -13.75
N THR A 26 19.17 5.97 -12.94
CA THR A 26 18.27 4.87 -13.32
C THR A 26 17.00 4.92 -12.49
N GLY A 27 15.84 4.90 -13.13
CA GLY A 27 14.59 4.59 -12.45
C GLY A 27 13.37 4.58 -13.38
N THR A 28 12.20 4.60 -12.76
CA THR A 28 10.93 4.67 -13.49
C THR A 28 10.44 6.12 -13.58
N GLU A 29 10.16 6.56 -14.80
CA GLU A 29 9.63 7.86 -15.18
C GLU A 29 8.32 7.70 -15.97
N LEU A 30 7.31 8.51 -15.60
CA LEU A 30 6.01 8.54 -16.25
C LEU A 30 5.64 9.99 -16.58
N ASN A 31 5.57 10.29 -17.87
CA ASN A 31 5.11 11.57 -18.39
C ASN A 31 3.79 11.35 -19.12
N PHE A 32 2.77 12.12 -18.78
CA PHE A 32 1.46 12.01 -19.43
C PHE A 32 0.80 13.37 -19.65
N ARG A 33 -0.01 13.48 -20.71
CA ARG A 33 -0.80 14.66 -21.03
C ARG A 33 -2.26 14.26 -21.23
N PRO A 34 -3.13 14.49 -20.22
CA PRO A 34 -4.54 14.13 -20.33
C PRO A 34 -5.35 15.24 -21.01
N PHE A 35 -6.34 14.83 -21.80
CA PHE A 35 -7.35 15.69 -22.41
C PHE A 35 -8.73 15.07 -22.17
N VAL A 36 -9.53 15.72 -21.33
CA VAL A 36 -10.89 15.28 -20.98
C VAL A 36 -11.86 15.75 -22.05
N MET A 37 -12.59 14.80 -22.64
CA MET A 37 -13.64 15.06 -23.62
C MET A 37 -15.02 15.17 -22.94
N ALA A 38 -15.97 15.81 -23.62
CA ALA A 38 -17.30 16.09 -23.07
C ALA A 38 -18.15 14.83 -22.83
N ASP A 39 -17.78 13.71 -23.46
CA ASP A 39 -18.42 12.40 -23.35
C ASP A 39 -17.90 11.54 -22.18
N GLY A 40 -16.97 12.08 -21.36
CA GLY A 40 -16.36 11.37 -20.24
C GLY A 40 -15.23 10.42 -20.63
N TYR A 41 -14.78 10.48 -21.89
CA TYR A 41 -13.54 9.85 -22.30
C TYR A 41 -12.34 10.78 -22.07
N ILE A 42 -11.20 10.16 -21.80
CA ILE A 42 -9.94 10.81 -21.50
C ILE A 42 -8.96 10.33 -22.56
N ARG A 43 -8.52 11.26 -23.40
CA ARG A 43 -7.40 11.00 -24.32
C ARG A 43 -6.12 11.32 -23.58
N MET A 44 -5.16 10.41 -23.60
CA MET A 44 -3.87 10.60 -22.95
C MET A 44 -2.74 10.32 -23.92
N ASP A 45 -1.79 11.25 -24.00
CA ASP A 45 -0.46 10.99 -24.56
C ASP A 45 0.44 10.54 -23.41
N LEU A 46 1.03 9.35 -23.53
CA LEU A 46 1.87 8.75 -22.49
C LEU A 46 3.26 8.44 -23.00
N PHE A 47 4.22 8.73 -22.14
CA PHE A 47 5.62 8.37 -22.27
C PHE A 47 6.05 7.75 -20.95
N THR A 48 6.34 6.45 -20.96
CA THR A 48 6.87 5.73 -19.80
C THR A 48 8.28 5.28 -20.11
N LYS A 49 9.21 5.55 -19.20
CA LYS A 49 10.58 5.06 -19.26
C LYS A 49 10.85 4.29 -17.96
N ASP A 50 11.34 3.07 -18.09
CA ASP A 50 11.84 2.29 -16.97
C ASP A 50 13.28 1.91 -17.27
N SER A 51 14.20 2.48 -16.50
CA SER A 51 15.64 2.20 -16.65
C SER A 51 16.13 1.46 -15.41
N ASP A 52 16.77 0.33 -15.65
CA ASP A 52 17.52 -0.44 -14.66
C ASP A 52 18.97 -0.53 -15.12
N GLY A 53 19.90 -0.52 -14.17
CA GLY A 53 21.30 -0.44 -14.50
C GLY A 53 22.16 -0.27 -13.28
N GLY A 54 23.46 -0.30 -13.51
CA GLY A 54 24.43 -0.18 -12.46
C GLY A 54 25.82 0.04 -13.03
N VAL A 55 26.69 0.43 -12.13
CA VAL A 55 28.08 0.69 -12.44
C VAL A 55 28.91 -0.55 -12.09
N GLU A 56 29.43 -1.25 -13.10
CA GLU A 56 30.34 -2.38 -12.88
C GLU A 56 31.79 -1.90 -12.89
N VAL A 57 32.53 -2.24 -11.83
CA VAL A 57 33.97 -2.00 -11.76
C VAL A 57 34.69 -3.24 -12.28
N LYS A 58 35.31 -3.13 -13.45
CA LYS A 58 36.13 -4.19 -14.04
C LYS A 58 37.60 -3.76 -14.01
N ASP A 59 38.35 -4.38 -13.13
CA ASP A 59 39.76 -4.07 -12.82
C ASP A 59 40.00 -2.60 -12.44
N THR A 60 40.36 -1.74 -13.40
CA THR A 60 40.68 -0.31 -13.23
C THR A 60 39.70 0.60 -13.99
N PHE A 61 38.71 0.03 -14.69
CA PHE A 61 37.72 0.76 -15.46
C PHE A 61 36.33 0.60 -14.86
N THR A 62 35.65 1.72 -14.74
CA THR A 62 34.26 1.79 -14.27
C THR A 62 33.36 1.89 -15.50
N LEU A 63 32.58 0.86 -15.80
CA LEU A 63 31.67 0.84 -16.94
C LEU A 63 30.22 0.98 -16.44
N PRO A 64 29.53 2.09 -16.75
CA PRO A 64 28.10 2.19 -16.55
C PRO A 64 27.37 1.32 -17.58
N SER A 65 26.42 0.50 -17.12
CA SER A 65 25.50 -0.23 -17.98
C SER A 65 24.07 0.16 -17.61
N GLU A 66 23.34 0.74 -18.56
CA GLU A 66 21.92 1.06 -18.43
C GLU A 66 21.12 0.22 -19.43
N SER A 67 20.06 -0.39 -18.94
CA SER A 67 19.02 -1.05 -19.71
C SER A 67 17.74 -0.25 -19.57
N THR A 68 17.25 0.30 -20.67
CA THR A 68 16.03 1.11 -20.68
C THR A 68 14.89 0.42 -21.44
N ALA A 69 13.70 0.42 -20.87
CA ALA A 69 12.44 0.09 -21.52
C ALA A 69 11.59 1.37 -21.67
N GLU A 70 11.26 1.72 -22.91
CA GLU A 70 10.49 2.93 -23.22
C GLU A 70 9.22 2.57 -23.98
N VAL A 71 8.10 3.20 -23.59
CA VAL A 71 6.82 3.05 -24.28
C VAL A 71 6.20 4.42 -24.51
N THR A 72 5.92 4.73 -25.77
CA THR A 72 5.14 5.90 -26.17
C THR A 72 3.80 5.44 -26.70
N SER A 73 2.70 5.99 -26.19
CA SER A 73 1.35 5.57 -26.58
C SER A 73 0.35 6.70 -26.50
N ASN A 74 -0.55 6.77 -27.48
CA ASN A 74 -1.73 7.62 -27.44
C ASN A 74 -2.95 6.71 -27.20
N VAL A 75 -3.69 6.98 -26.13
CA VAL A 75 -4.76 6.08 -25.68
C VAL A 75 -6.03 6.86 -25.38
N LEU A 76 -7.15 6.21 -25.64
CA LEU A 76 -8.48 6.72 -25.33
C LEU A 76 -9.16 5.77 -24.35
N VAL A 77 -9.45 6.27 -23.16
CA VAL A 77 -9.99 5.47 -22.06
C VAL A 77 -11.09 6.24 -21.35
N LYS A 78 -12.07 5.52 -20.82
CA LYS A 78 -13.16 6.10 -20.04
C LYS A 78 -12.72 6.31 -18.59
N ASP A 79 -13.27 7.32 -17.93
CA ASP A 79 -13.09 7.53 -16.49
C ASP A 79 -13.24 6.23 -15.68
N GLY A 80 -12.27 5.96 -14.80
CA GLY A 80 -12.20 4.80 -13.92
C GLY A 80 -11.92 3.45 -14.60
N HIS A 81 -11.68 3.41 -15.91
CA HIS A 81 -11.35 2.17 -16.62
C HIS A 81 -9.84 1.99 -16.73
N THR A 82 -9.35 0.77 -16.49
CA THR A 82 -7.93 0.45 -16.64
C THR A 82 -7.63 0.03 -18.06
N ILE A 83 -6.52 0.53 -18.61
CA ILE A 83 -5.96 -0.01 -19.85
C ILE A 83 -4.56 -0.58 -19.60
N VAL A 84 -4.20 -1.55 -20.43
CA VAL A 84 -2.83 -2.06 -20.55
C VAL A 84 -2.21 -1.41 -21.78
N ILE A 85 -1.14 -0.66 -21.60
CA ILE A 85 -0.45 0.09 -22.67
C ILE A 85 0.53 -0.82 -23.42
N GLY A 86 1.12 -1.77 -22.70
CA GLY A 86 2.04 -2.76 -23.26
C GLY A 86 2.73 -3.59 -22.18
N GLY A 87 3.43 -4.63 -22.63
CA GLY A 87 4.30 -5.46 -21.80
C GLY A 87 5.62 -5.78 -22.51
N LEU A 88 6.75 -5.62 -21.83
CA LEU A 88 8.06 -6.07 -22.32
C LEU A 88 8.42 -7.38 -21.60
N PHE A 89 8.60 -8.44 -22.38
CA PHE A 89 9.07 -9.73 -21.89
C PHE A 89 10.57 -9.83 -22.11
N ARG A 90 11.31 -10.11 -21.04
CA ARG A 90 12.73 -10.41 -21.06
C ARG A 90 12.95 -11.81 -20.53
N GLU A 91 13.56 -12.65 -21.35
CA GLU A 91 13.97 -13.99 -20.95
C GLU A 91 15.49 -14.07 -21.03
N ARG A 92 16.11 -14.43 -19.92
CA ARG A 92 17.55 -14.68 -19.81
C ARG A 92 17.76 -16.14 -19.44
N THR A 93 18.28 -16.91 -20.37
CA THR A 93 18.68 -18.30 -20.12
C THR A 93 20.21 -18.37 -20.10
N SER A 94 20.78 -18.81 -18.98
CA SER A 94 22.21 -18.98 -18.78
C SER A 94 22.50 -20.43 -18.40
N LEU A 95 23.00 -21.20 -19.37
CA LEU A 95 23.43 -22.57 -19.15
C LEU A 95 24.96 -22.59 -18.92
N THR A 96 25.38 -22.81 -17.68
CA THR A 96 26.79 -23.01 -17.33
C THR A 96 27.07 -24.48 -17.12
N ARG A 97 27.96 -25.05 -17.95
CA ARG A 97 28.38 -26.45 -17.82
C ARG A 97 29.86 -26.53 -17.45
N SER A 98 30.15 -27.04 -16.26
CA SER A 98 31.50 -27.37 -15.81
C SER A 98 31.71 -28.88 -15.90
N GLN A 99 32.82 -29.35 -16.45
CA GLN A 99 33.07 -30.80 -16.53
C GLN A 99 34.55 -31.14 -16.48
N VAL A 100 34.87 -32.30 -15.90
CA VAL A 100 36.22 -32.87 -15.94
C VAL A 100 36.50 -33.37 -17.36
N PRO A 101 37.60 -32.94 -18.01
CA PRO A 101 38.00 -33.45 -19.33
C PRO A 101 38.07 -34.98 -19.34
N VAL A 102 37.65 -35.61 -20.44
CA VAL A 102 37.55 -37.09 -20.63
C VAL A 102 36.43 -37.75 -19.81
N LEU A 103 36.41 -37.60 -18.49
CA LEU A 103 35.45 -38.30 -17.62
C LEU A 103 34.01 -37.78 -17.74
N GLY A 104 33.83 -36.48 -17.96
CA GLY A 104 32.50 -35.85 -18.07
C GLY A 104 31.72 -36.20 -19.35
N ASN A 105 32.36 -36.82 -20.34
CA ASN A 105 31.73 -37.22 -21.61
C ASN A 105 31.29 -38.69 -21.64
N LEU A 106 31.56 -39.49 -20.61
CA LEU A 106 31.13 -40.88 -20.58
C LEU A 106 29.61 -41.00 -20.38
N PRO A 107 28.89 -41.80 -21.16
CA PRO A 107 27.42 -41.86 -21.13
C PRO A 107 26.86 -42.45 -19.82
N VAL A 108 27.63 -43.27 -19.10
CA VAL A 108 27.17 -43.96 -17.87
C VAL A 108 27.66 -43.27 -16.59
N VAL A 109 28.90 -42.76 -16.59
CA VAL A 109 29.51 -42.14 -15.39
C VAL A 109 29.72 -40.64 -15.50
N GLY A 110 29.65 -40.07 -16.71
CA GLY A 110 29.86 -38.65 -16.96
C GLY A 110 28.95 -37.70 -16.17
N PRO A 111 27.70 -38.04 -15.84
CA PRO A 111 26.87 -37.22 -14.95
C PRO A 111 27.45 -36.99 -13.55
N LEU A 112 28.31 -37.86 -13.03
CA LEU A 112 28.98 -37.66 -11.72
C LEU A 112 30.21 -36.75 -11.81
N PHE A 113 30.71 -36.47 -13.01
CA PHE A 113 31.93 -35.69 -13.28
C PHE A 113 31.65 -34.40 -14.07
N ARG A 114 30.37 -34.02 -14.18
CA ARG A 114 29.92 -32.76 -14.77
C ARG A 114 28.93 -32.09 -13.83
N ASP A 115 29.01 -30.77 -13.79
CA ASP A 115 28.06 -29.90 -13.13
C ASP A 115 27.37 -29.05 -14.20
N THR A 116 26.06 -28.91 -14.10
CA THR A 116 25.26 -28.11 -15.04
C THR A 116 24.37 -27.20 -14.22
N ILE A 117 24.66 -25.91 -14.28
CA ILE A 117 23.89 -24.85 -13.65
C ILE A 117 23.05 -24.24 -14.77
N ASP A 118 21.75 -24.44 -14.69
CA ASP A 118 20.77 -23.79 -15.56
C ASP A 118 20.13 -22.65 -14.78
N ASP A 119 20.39 -21.42 -15.20
CA ASP A 119 19.84 -20.21 -14.60
C ASP A 119 18.93 -19.52 -15.61
N SER A 120 17.62 -19.69 -15.43
CA SER A 120 16.58 -19.09 -16.26
C SER A 120 15.86 -17.98 -15.49
N GLY A 121 16.03 -16.73 -15.93
CA GLY A 121 15.31 -15.56 -15.42
C GLY A 121 14.30 -15.05 -16.44
N LYS A 122 13.04 -14.92 -16.04
CA LYS A 122 12.01 -14.25 -16.84
C LYS A 122 11.54 -12.99 -16.11
N GLU A 123 11.69 -11.85 -16.77
CA GLU A 123 11.29 -10.55 -16.29
C GLU A 123 10.20 -10.00 -17.22
N GLU A 124 9.07 -9.57 -16.66
CA GLU A 124 7.93 -9.08 -17.41
C GLU A 124 7.51 -7.73 -16.83
N VAL A 125 7.59 -6.69 -17.65
CA VAL A 125 7.24 -5.32 -17.26
C VAL A 125 5.94 -4.95 -17.95
N ILE A 126 4.87 -4.71 -17.19
CA ILE A 126 3.54 -4.35 -17.71
C ILE A 126 3.15 -2.95 -17.24
N PHE A 127 2.74 -2.09 -18.17
CA PHE A 127 2.26 -0.75 -17.86
C PHE A 127 0.72 -0.70 -17.85
N MET A 128 0.15 -0.44 -16.67
CA MET A 128 -1.30 -0.34 -16.45
C MET A 128 -1.67 1.03 -15.90
N ILE A 129 -2.73 1.65 -16.44
CA ILE A 129 -3.17 2.98 -16.02
C ILE A 129 -4.69 3.04 -15.92
N THR A 130 -5.16 3.66 -14.83
CA THR A 130 -6.57 3.93 -14.53
C THR A 130 -6.74 5.43 -14.27
N PRO A 131 -7.20 6.22 -15.25
CA PRO A 131 -7.42 7.64 -15.03
C PRO A 131 -8.74 7.89 -14.29
N HIS A 132 -8.76 8.94 -13.46
CA HIS A 132 -9.93 9.37 -12.72
C HIS A 132 -10.19 10.88 -12.94
N ILE A 133 -11.41 11.25 -13.33
CA ILE A 133 -11.85 12.63 -13.46
C ILE A 133 -12.35 13.09 -12.09
N VAL A 134 -11.63 14.03 -11.47
CA VAL A 134 -12.09 14.70 -10.26
C VAL A 134 -12.84 15.96 -10.67
N GLN A 135 -14.10 16.06 -10.27
CA GLN A 135 -14.88 17.29 -10.41
C GLN A 135 -14.67 18.12 -9.13
N ASP A 136 -14.27 19.39 -9.28
CA ASP A 136 -13.95 20.32 -8.18
C ASP A 136 -15.16 20.77 -7.33
N ASN A 137 -16.30 20.08 -7.44
CA ASN A 137 -17.51 20.31 -6.64
C ASN A 137 -17.48 19.60 -5.28
N VAL A 138 -16.35 19.02 -4.88
CA VAL A 138 -16.11 18.71 -3.46
C VAL A 138 -15.74 20.01 -2.77
N ASP A 139 -16.77 20.67 -2.23
CA ASP A 139 -16.73 21.85 -1.36
C ASP A 139 -15.43 21.92 -0.54
N TYR A 140 -14.48 22.76 -0.95
CA TYR A 140 -13.33 23.13 -0.10
C TYR A 140 -13.79 23.70 1.25
N ALA A 141 -15.01 24.26 1.32
CA ALA A 141 -15.67 24.67 2.56
C ALA A 141 -16.07 23.49 3.47
N MET A 142 -16.51 22.36 2.91
CA MET A 142 -16.66 21.11 3.67
C MET A 142 -15.28 20.54 3.98
N ALA A 143 -14.28 20.64 3.12
CA ALA A 143 -12.94 20.16 3.41
C ALA A 143 -12.31 20.90 4.60
N ASP A 144 -12.56 22.20 4.78
CA ASP A 144 -12.09 22.95 5.95
C ASP A 144 -12.91 22.65 7.21
N GLN A 145 -14.23 22.46 7.10
CA GLN A 145 -15.06 22.01 8.23
C GLN A 145 -14.72 20.59 8.66
N VAL A 146 -14.50 19.69 7.69
CA VAL A 146 -14.07 18.30 7.89
C VAL A 146 -12.63 18.28 8.37
N LYS A 147 -11.74 19.14 7.90
CA LYS A 147 -10.38 19.29 8.47
C LYS A 147 -10.44 19.80 9.90
N MET A 148 -11.29 20.78 10.22
CA MET A 148 -11.44 21.28 11.58
C MET A 148 -12.08 20.22 12.48
N GLU A 149 -13.05 19.44 12.00
CA GLU A 149 -13.63 18.32 12.73
C GLU A 149 -12.63 17.18 12.92
N ILE A 150 -11.86 16.83 11.88
CA ILE A 150 -10.75 15.87 11.97
C ILE A 150 -9.72 16.40 12.95
N GLN A 151 -9.32 17.67 12.89
CA GLN A 151 -8.35 18.26 13.83
C GLN A 151 -8.89 18.29 15.26
N GLN A 152 -10.15 18.59 15.47
CA GLN A 152 -10.78 18.63 16.78
C GLN A 152 -10.92 17.21 17.36
N LYS A 153 -11.27 16.22 16.53
CA LYS A 153 -11.22 14.79 16.90
C LYS A 153 -9.79 14.31 17.14
N MET A 154 -8.81 14.74 16.34
CA MET A 154 -7.37 14.43 16.46
C MET A 154 -6.72 15.08 17.69
N MET A 155 -7.17 16.24 18.14
CA MET A 155 -6.77 16.83 19.41
C MET A 155 -7.32 16.03 20.60
N GLY A 156 -8.54 15.47 20.48
CA GLY A 156 -9.06 14.47 21.42
C GLY A 156 -8.22 13.19 21.47
N TYR A 157 -7.72 12.72 20.32
CA TYR A 157 -6.82 11.55 20.26
C TYR A 157 -5.47 11.79 20.95
N ARG A 158 -4.95 13.02 21.03
CA ARG A 158 -3.74 13.33 21.82
C ARG A 158 -3.95 13.09 23.32
N GLU A 159 -5.13 13.42 23.85
CA GLU A 159 -5.47 13.11 25.26
C GLU A 159 -5.75 11.61 25.46
N GLY A 160 -6.34 10.94 24.46
CA GLY A 160 -6.57 9.49 24.47
C GLY A 160 -5.31 8.63 24.42
N LEU A 161 -4.20 9.13 23.86
CA LEU A 161 -2.91 8.44 23.73
C LEU A 161 -2.03 8.48 24.99
N LEU A 162 -2.30 9.42 25.89
CA LEU A 162 -1.57 9.54 27.16
C LEU A 162 -1.79 8.27 28.00
N CYS A 163 -0.81 7.92 28.85
CA CYS A 163 -0.92 6.74 29.70
C CYS A 163 -2.12 6.76 30.67
N TYR A 164 -2.71 7.93 30.88
CA TYR A 164 -3.92 8.20 31.68
C TYR A 164 -5.15 8.58 30.83
N GLY A 165 -5.07 8.48 29.51
CA GLY A 165 -6.19 8.73 28.60
C GLY A 165 -7.28 7.68 28.75
N ARG A 166 -8.55 8.11 28.74
CA ARG A 166 -9.72 7.22 28.88
C ARG A 166 -9.77 6.13 27.81
N ASP A 167 -9.33 6.44 26.59
CA ASP A 167 -9.30 5.49 25.46
C ASP A 167 -8.24 4.41 25.64
N ARG A 168 -7.03 4.80 26.07
CA ARG A 168 -5.96 3.84 26.37
C ARG A 168 -6.30 2.95 27.56
N LEU A 169 -6.90 3.51 28.61
CA LEU A 169 -7.36 2.74 29.77
C LEU A 169 -8.48 1.77 29.37
N SER A 170 -9.46 2.21 28.58
CA SER A 170 -10.52 1.36 28.05
C SER A 170 -9.96 0.19 27.23
N SER A 171 -9.01 0.47 26.32
CA SER A 171 -8.35 -0.55 25.50
C SER A 171 -7.54 -1.55 26.34
N ALA A 172 -6.85 -1.09 27.38
CA ALA A 172 -6.09 -1.95 28.30
C ALA A 172 -7.03 -2.91 29.07
N HIS A 173 -8.16 -2.40 29.57
CA HIS A 173 -9.16 -3.25 30.23
C HIS A 173 -9.79 -4.25 29.27
N TYR A 174 -10.06 -3.87 28.02
CA TYR A 174 -10.55 -4.79 27.00
C TYR A 174 -9.57 -5.94 26.72
N GLN A 175 -8.27 -5.65 26.64
CA GLN A 175 -7.25 -6.70 26.50
C GLN A 175 -7.20 -7.63 27.72
N CYS A 176 -7.30 -7.09 28.94
CA CYS A 176 -7.42 -7.89 30.17
C CYS A 176 -8.68 -8.79 30.13
N ALA A 177 -9.79 -8.29 29.59
CA ALA A 177 -11.02 -9.05 29.44
C ALA A 177 -10.83 -10.27 28.54
N LEU A 178 -10.23 -10.08 27.36
CA LEU A 178 -9.88 -11.17 26.42
C LEU A 178 -8.95 -12.19 27.07
N GLN A 179 -7.92 -11.73 27.78
CA GLN A 179 -6.98 -12.63 28.45
C GLN A 179 -7.66 -13.44 29.58
N ASN A 180 -8.58 -12.82 30.31
CA ASN A 180 -9.35 -13.52 31.35
C ASN A 180 -10.36 -14.49 30.74
N GLN A 181 -10.91 -14.20 29.56
CA GLN A 181 -11.77 -15.09 28.78
C GLN A 181 -10.99 -16.32 28.33
N GLU A 182 -9.79 -16.16 27.76
CA GLU A 182 -8.89 -17.26 27.37
C GLU A 182 -8.52 -18.15 28.57
N LYS A 183 -8.30 -17.54 29.74
CA LYS A 183 -8.03 -18.26 31.00
C LYS A 183 -9.26 -18.92 31.61
N GLY A 184 -10.44 -18.84 30.97
CA GLY A 184 -11.70 -19.40 31.48
C GLY A 184 -12.29 -18.64 32.68
N LYS A 185 -11.75 -17.47 33.04
CA LYS A 185 -12.18 -16.66 34.19
C LYS A 185 -13.30 -15.69 33.78
N MET A 186 -14.47 -16.23 33.48
CA MET A 186 -15.61 -15.48 32.93
C MET A 186 -16.03 -14.27 33.78
N LYS A 187 -16.00 -14.37 35.11
CA LYS A 187 -16.36 -13.25 36.01
C LYS A 187 -15.36 -12.10 35.95
N ALA A 188 -14.06 -12.40 35.84
CA ALA A 188 -13.03 -11.38 35.73
C ALA A 188 -13.07 -10.73 34.35
N ALA A 189 -13.29 -11.52 33.30
CA ALA A 189 -13.49 -11.01 31.94
C ALA A 189 -14.69 -10.05 31.86
N LEU A 190 -15.81 -10.40 32.50
CA LEU A 190 -17.00 -9.56 32.53
C LEU A 190 -16.75 -8.23 33.25
N TRP A 191 -16.01 -8.26 34.36
CA TRP A 191 -15.63 -7.06 35.10
C TRP A 191 -14.78 -6.12 34.25
N ASP A 192 -13.77 -6.65 33.58
CA ASP A 192 -12.87 -5.89 32.72
C ASP A 192 -13.57 -5.32 31.47
N ALA A 193 -14.43 -6.11 30.81
CA ALA A 193 -15.23 -5.65 29.68
C ALA A 193 -16.22 -4.56 30.10
N THR A 194 -16.83 -4.71 31.27
CA THR A 194 -17.73 -3.70 31.86
C THR A 194 -16.96 -2.41 32.15
N LEU A 195 -15.76 -2.49 32.70
CA LEU A 195 -14.93 -1.33 33.00
C LEU A 195 -14.48 -0.60 31.73
N ALA A 196 -14.11 -1.33 30.68
CA ALA A 196 -13.78 -0.78 29.36
C ALA A 196 -14.95 0.01 28.75
N SER A 197 -16.17 -0.56 28.80
CA SER A 197 -17.39 0.09 28.30
C SER A 197 -17.79 1.34 29.08
N HIS A 198 -17.53 1.39 30.40
CA HIS A 198 -17.79 2.59 31.20
C HIS A 198 -16.77 3.71 30.94
N MET A 199 -15.51 3.36 30.69
CA MET A 199 -14.45 4.33 30.41
C MET A 199 -14.66 5.02 29.06
N ASN A 200 -15.00 4.22 28.03
CA ASN A 200 -15.37 4.68 26.70
C ASN A 200 -16.71 4.06 26.27
N PRO A 201 -17.82 4.81 26.42
CA PRO A 201 -19.15 4.36 26.02
C PRO A 201 -19.32 4.07 24.52
N ASN A 202 -18.46 4.62 23.66
CA ASN A 202 -18.50 4.44 22.21
C ASN A 202 -17.65 3.26 21.74
N PHE A 203 -17.00 2.53 22.65
CA PHE A 203 -16.15 1.40 22.30
C PHE A 203 -16.98 0.13 22.09
N LEU A 204 -17.43 -0.06 20.84
CA LEU A 204 -18.34 -1.13 20.43
C LEU A 204 -17.84 -2.53 20.80
N ASP A 205 -16.54 -2.81 20.63
CA ASP A 205 -15.96 -4.12 20.88
C ASP A 205 -16.08 -4.54 22.36
N ALA A 206 -15.91 -3.61 23.30
CA ALA A 206 -16.10 -3.89 24.72
C ALA A 206 -17.57 -4.11 25.09
N VAL A 207 -18.49 -3.39 24.43
CA VAL A 207 -19.93 -3.57 24.61
C VAL A 207 -20.34 -4.96 24.10
N GLN A 208 -19.88 -5.35 22.92
CA GLN A 208 -20.15 -6.65 22.33
C GLN A 208 -19.56 -7.80 23.15
N LEU A 209 -18.31 -7.69 23.60
CA LEU A 209 -17.68 -8.69 24.46
C LEU A 209 -18.45 -8.84 25.80
N LYS A 210 -18.92 -7.73 26.37
CA LYS A 210 -19.76 -7.75 27.57
C LYS A 210 -21.08 -8.48 27.30
N GLU A 211 -21.74 -8.22 26.17
CA GLU A 211 -22.97 -8.92 25.76
C GLU A 211 -22.76 -10.43 25.61
N GLU A 212 -21.68 -10.82 24.96
CA GLU A 212 -21.29 -12.22 24.78
C GLU A 212 -21.09 -12.92 26.13
N LEU A 213 -20.41 -12.26 27.06
CA LEU A 213 -20.16 -12.78 28.41
C LEU A 213 -21.42 -12.78 29.30
N GLN A 214 -22.37 -11.88 29.08
CA GLN A 214 -23.64 -11.81 29.82
C GLN A 214 -24.74 -12.68 29.20
N GLY A 215 -24.60 -13.10 27.94
CA GLY A 215 -25.60 -13.86 27.20
C GLY A 215 -26.90 -13.08 26.97
N LYS A 216 -26.85 -11.73 26.97
CA LYS A 216 -27.99 -10.83 26.81
C LYS A 216 -27.61 -9.67 25.89
N ALA A 217 -28.49 -9.32 24.94
CA ALA A 217 -28.33 -8.13 24.11
C ALA A 217 -28.72 -6.87 24.91
N LEU A 218 -27.83 -5.86 25.00
CA LEU A 218 -28.06 -4.67 25.85
C LEU A 218 -29.16 -3.75 25.30
N TYR A 219 -29.56 -3.91 24.04
CA TYR A 219 -30.73 -3.24 23.47
C TYR A 219 -32.07 -3.68 24.10
N GLU A 220 -32.09 -4.82 24.79
CA GLU A 220 -33.32 -5.42 25.31
C GLU A 220 -33.60 -5.07 26.78
N GLU A 221 -32.57 -4.70 27.55
CA GLU A 221 -32.67 -4.58 29.03
C GLU A 221 -32.81 -3.15 29.57
N GLN A 222 -32.68 -2.11 28.74
CA GLN A 222 -32.79 -0.71 29.20
C GLN A 222 -34.06 -0.01 28.68
N TYR A 223 -35.20 -0.40 29.24
CA TYR A 223 -36.46 0.38 29.20
C TYR A 223 -36.32 1.67 30.04
N GLY A 224 -35.52 2.62 29.55
CA GLY A 224 -35.31 3.93 30.16
C GLY A 224 -36.13 5.05 29.49
N PRO A 225 -36.43 6.14 30.21
CA PRO A 225 -37.22 7.28 29.69
C PRO A 225 -36.59 7.95 28.46
N MET A 226 -35.27 7.82 28.28
CA MET A 226 -34.54 8.36 27.12
C MET A 226 -34.92 7.68 25.81
N ASN A 227 -35.10 6.36 25.80
CA ASN A 227 -35.51 5.64 24.59
C ASN A 227 -36.97 5.94 24.22
N GLN A 228 -37.83 6.19 25.21
CA GLN A 228 -39.21 6.63 24.99
C GLN A 228 -39.25 8.02 24.35
N PHE A 229 -38.36 8.92 24.78
CA PHE A 229 -38.16 10.23 24.17
C PHE A 229 -37.65 10.13 22.73
N MET A 230 -36.64 9.27 22.46
CA MET A 230 -36.10 9.05 21.12
C MET A 230 -37.13 8.42 20.18
N ARG A 231 -37.95 7.47 20.66
CA ARG A 231 -39.07 6.90 19.90
C ARG A 231 -40.09 7.97 19.53
N ASN A 232 -40.49 8.81 20.49
CA ASN A 232 -41.43 9.91 20.25
C ASN A 232 -40.86 10.95 19.26
N LEU A 233 -39.55 11.21 19.29
CA LEU A 233 -38.88 12.08 18.33
C LEU A 233 -38.88 11.50 16.93
N LEU A 234 -38.56 10.22 16.78
CA LEU A 234 -38.57 9.52 15.50
C LEU A 234 -39.98 9.36 14.94
N GLU A 235 -40.98 9.10 15.79
CA GLU A 235 -42.39 9.05 15.39
C GLU A 235 -42.90 10.43 14.95
N ARG A 236 -42.48 11.51 15.62
CA ARG A 236 -42.80 12.88 15.21
C ARG A 236 -42.12 13.29 13.90
N GLN A 237 -40.87 12.87 13.68
CA GLN A 237 -40.16 13.15 12.43
C GLN A 237 -40.63 12.25 11.28
N GLY A 238 -40.98 10.99 11.57
CA GLY A 238 -41.53 10.03 10.60
C GLY A 238 -42.95 10.36 10.15
N ALA A 239 -43.74 11.07 10.96
CA ALA A 239 -45.07 11.56 10.58
C ALA A 239 -45.04 12.82 9.68
N ALA A 240 -43.89 13.49 9.54
CA ALA A 240 -43.74 14.71 8.74
C ALA A 240 -43.26 14.44 7.29
N ALA A 241 -42.98 13.20 6.91
CA ALA A 241 -42.61 12.85 5.54
C ALA A 241 -43.87 12.64 4.69
N PRO A 242 -44.15 13.49 3.68
CA PRO A 242 -45.26 13.26 2.76
C PRO A 242 -45.00 11.98 1.96
N ARG A 243 -45.95 11.04 2.01
CA ARG A 243 -45.97 9.88 1.11
C ARG A 243 -46.13 10.40 -0.32
N GLN A 244 -45.11 10.23 -1.14
CA GLN A 244 -45.24 10.19 -2.60
C GLN A 244 -45.44 8.74 -3.03
#